data_AF-A0A7J2YYA5-F1
#
_entry.id   AF-A0A7J2YYA5-F1
#
_cell.length_a   1.000
_cell.length_b   1.000
_cell.length_c   1.000
_cell.angle_alpha   90.00
_cell.angle_beta   90.00
_cell.angle_gamma   90.00
#
_symmetry.space_group_name_H-M   'P 1'
#
loop_
_entity.id
_entity.type
_entity.pdbx_description
1 polymer ?
#
loop_
_entity_poly.entity_id
_entity_poly.type
_entity_poly.pdbx_seq_one_letter_code
_entity_poly.pdbx_strand_id
1 'polypeptide(L)'
;MNEVIERRLEFLKLEAKGFSLCEIVKLLSEKYQTSERNIYYDAETRDTWQPVLTQLFDLDKARLMVINRYDFLYRQASLHFQTAGDAQKPVYLSKMVEVTDRLVSLLGLETLKEKQDGEKRKVEIENDLAKSEAMIEAISKL
;
A
#
# COMPACT_ATOMS: atom_id res chain seq x y z
N MET A 1 16.95 5.13 -24.28
CA MET A 1 16.48 4.65 -22.97
C MET A 1 17.38 3.47 -22.58
N ASN A 2 17.78 3.32 -21.32
CA ASN A 2 18.85 2.36 -20.94
C ASN A 2 18.31 0.93 -20.94
N GLU A 3 18.81 0.08 -21.84
CA GLU A 3 18.34 -1.30 -22.05
C GLU A 3 18.39 -2.16 -20.78
N VAL A 4 19.40 -1.96 -19.92
CA VAL A 4 19.53 -2.66 -18.64
C VAL A 4 18.38 -2.28 -17.70
N ILE A 5 17.99 -1.01 -17.69
CA ILE A 5 16.87 -0.53 -16.87
C ILE A 5 15.56 -1.13 -17.37
N GLU A 6 15.32 -1.11 -18.67
CA GLU A 6 14.10 -1.68 -19.26
C GLU A 6 13.99 -3.18 -18.96
N ARG A 7 15.10 -3.91 -19.12
CA ARG A 7 15.18 -5.34 -18.81
C ARG A 7 14.89 -5.64 -17.35
N ARG A 8 15.44 -4.86 -16.42
CA ARG A 8 15.18 -4.99 -14.97
C ARG A 8 13.74 -4.64 -14.60
N LEU A 9 13.14 -3.65 -15.25
CA LEU A 9 11.72 -3.34 -15.06
C LEU A 9 10.82 -4.47 -15.59
N GLU A 10 11.17 -5.06 -16.73
CA GLU A 10 10.44 -6.19 -17.30
C GLU A 10 10.60 -7.46 -16.45
N PHE A 11 11.79 -7.67 -15.87
CA PHE A 11 12.04 -8.71 -14.87
C PHE A 11 11.00 -8.62 -13.74
N LEU A 12 10.89 -7.45 -13.10
CA LEU A 12 9.95 -7.26 -11.98
C LEU A 12 8.49 -7.48 -12.39
N LYS A 13 8.12 -7.14 -13.63
CA LYS A 13 6.78 -7.38 -14.15
C LYS A 13 6.48 -8.86 -14.35
N LEU A 14 7.43 -9.64 -14.87
CA LEU A 14 7.26 -11.08 -15.08
C LEU A 14 7.19 -11.81 -13.73
N GLU A 15 8.02 -11.43 -12.78
CA GLU A 15 7.94 -11.95 -11.40
C GLU A 15 6.58 -11.65 -10.76
N ALA A 16 6.08 -10.41 -10.89
CA ALA A 16 4.76 -10.04 -10.39
C ALA A 16 3.60 -10.80 -11.06
N LYS A 17 3.82 -11.38 -12.25
CA LYS A 17 2.87 -12.24 -12.96
C LYS A 17 3.01 -13.72 -12.55
N GLY A 18 3.97 -14.07 -11.69
CA GLY A 18 4.16 -15.42 -11.17
C GLY A 18 5.10 -16.30 -11.99
N PHE A 19 5.87 -15.75 -12.93
CA PHE A 19 6.88 -16.52 -13.66
C PHE A 19 8.05 -16.89 -12.73
N SER A 20 8.55 -18.12 -12.86
CA SER A 20 9.76 -18.57 -12.16
C SER A 20 11.02 -17.90 -12.72
N LEU A 21 12.09 -17.85 -11.92
CA LEU A 21 13.37 -17.26 -12.34
C LEU A 21 13.87 -17.86 -13.67
N CYS A 22 13.80 -19.19 -13.81
CA CYS A 22 14.22 -19.88 -15.04
C CYS A 22 13.41 -19.44 -16.27
N GLU A 23 12.10 -19.25 -16.13
CA GLU A 23 11.24 -18.77 -17.23
C GLU A 23 11.55 -17.30 -17.56
N ILE A 24 11.74 -16.46 -16.54
CA ILE A 24 12.11 -15.05 -16.71
C ILE A 24 13.43 -14.94 -17.47
N VAL A 25 14.43 -15.73 -17.07
CA VAL A 25 15.76 -15.75 -17.71
C VAL A 25 15.65 -16.08 -19.19
N LYS A 26 14.91 -17.14 -19.55
CA LYS A 26 14.69 -17.51 -20.96
C LYS A 26 14.04 -16.38 -21.74
N LEU A 27 12.89 -15.88 -21.27
CA LEU A 27 12.13 -14.82 -21.94
C LEU A 27 12.94 -13.53 -22.14
N LEU A 28 13.69 -13.11 -21.11
CA LEU A 28 14.47 -11.88 -21.18
C LEU A 28 15.75 -12.04 -22.00
N SER A 29 16.40 -13.20 -21.95
CA SER A 29 17.59 -13.49 -22.76
C SER A 29 17.29 -13.41 -24.25
N GLU A 30 16.14 -13.98 -24.67
CA GLU A 30 15.67 -13.93 -26.06
C GLU A 30 15.25 -12.51 -26.46
N LYS A 31 14.43 -11.85 -25.64
CA LYS A 31 13.89 -10.52 -25.95
C LYS A 31 14.97 -9.43 -26.05
N TYR A 32 15.95 -9.46 -25.17
CA TYR A 32 17.03 -8.46 -25.11
C TYR A 32 18.33 -8.95 -25.75
N GLN A 33 18.31 -10.11 -26.44
CA GLN A 33 19.47 -10.71 -27.11
C GLN A 33 20.73 -10.73 -26.21
N THR A 34 20.56 -11.11 -24.95
CA THR A 34 21.65 -11.11 -23.96
C THR A 34 21.82 -12.50 -23.34
N SER A 35 23.00 -12.80 -22.83
CA SER A 35 23.25 -14.11 -22.21
C SER A 35 22.37 -14.34 -20.97
N GLU A 36 21.90 -15.57 -20.77
CA GLU A 36 21.18 -15.95 -19.54
C GLU A 36 21.96 -15.58 -18.27
N ARG A 37 23.30 -15.71 -18.31
CA ARG A 37 24.20 -15.32 -17.23
C ARG A 37 24.02 -13.86 -16.80
N ASN A 38 23.77 -12.95 -17.74
CA ASN A 38 23.54 -11.55 -17.40
C ASN A 38 22.19 -11.35 -16.70
N ILE A 39 21.17 -12.15 -17.03
CA ILE A 39 19.88 -12.09 -16.34
C ILE A 39 19.97 -12.68 -14.94
N TYR A 40 20.71 -13.79 -14.78
CA TYR A 40 21.02 -14.32 -13.45
C TYR A 40 21.80 -13.31 -12.61
N TYR A 41 22.77 -12.61 -13.20
CA TYR A 41 23.49 -11.54 -12.50
C TYR A 41 22.57 -10.37 -12.11
N ASP A 42 21.62 -9.98 -12.97
CA ASP A 42 20.59 -9.01 -12.59
C ASP A 42 19.75 -9.50 -11.40
N ALA A 43 19.41 -10.80 -11.34
CA ALA A 43 18.71 -11.38 -10.20
C ALA A 43 19.56 -11.38 -8.92
N GLU A 44 20.84 -11.75 -9.00
CA GLU A 44 21.77 -11.79 -7.87
C GLU A 44 22.07 -10.40 -7.29
N THR A 45 22.13 -9.38 -8.15
CA THR A 45 22.43 -8.00 -7.74
C THR A 45 21.20 -7.16 -7.45
N ARG A 46 20.02 -7.80 -7.35
CA ARG A 46 18.71 -7.16 -7.14
C ARG A 46 18.69 -6.10 -6.06
N ASP A 47 19.28 -6.39 -4.90
CA ASP A 47 19.26 -5.50 -3.74
C ASP A 47 19.91 -4.14 -4.02
N THR A 48 20.79 -4.06 -5.03
CA THR A 48 21.46 -2.81 -5.41
C THR A 48 20.62 -1.94 -6.34
N TRP A 49 19.85 -2.54 -7.25
CA TRP A 49 19.18 -1.79 -8.32
C TRP A 49 17.67 -1.71 -8.12
N GLN A 50 17.03 -2.69 -7.50
CA GLN A 50 15.58 -2.67 -7.32
C GLN A 50 15.13 -1.47 -6.47
N PRO A 51 15.76 -1.13 -5.33
CA PRO A 51 15.39 0.06 -4.56
C PRO A 51 15.52 1.34 -5.37
N VAL A 52 16.55 1.44 -6.23
CA VAL A 52 16.77 2.59 -7.11
C VAL A 52 15.63 2.74 -8.13
N LEU A 53 15.24 1.64 -8.79
CA LEU A 53 14.19 1.65 -9.80
C LEU A 53 12.78 1.84 -9.22
N THR A 54 12.52 1.23 -8.07
CA THR A 54 11.22 1.28 -7.38
C THR A 54 11.10 2.49 -6.46
N GLN A 55 12.19 3.24 -6.27
CA GLN A 55 12.27 4.44 -5.45
C GLN A 55 11.86 4.18 -3.99
N LEU A 56 12.12 2.95 -3.52
CA LEU A 56 11.78 2.51 -2.16
C LEU A 56 12.65 3.14 -1.06
N PHE A 57 13.66 3.92 -1.42
CA PHE A 57 14.44 4.75 -0.49
C PHE A 57 13.75 6.09 -0.18
N ASP A 58 12.83 6.54 -1.02
CA ASP A 58 11.95 7.69 -0.77
C ASP A 58 10.62 7.15 -0.25
N LEU A 59 10.49 7.10 1.07
CA LEU A 59 9.34 6.49 1.74
C LEU A 59 8.01 7.16 1.36
N ASP A 60 8.00 8.48 1.13
CA ASP A 60 6.80 9.20 0.75
C ASP A 60 6.37 8.82 -0.67
N LYS A 61 7.33 8.74 -1.59
CA LYS A 61 7.06 8.30 -2.96
C LYS A 61 6.67 6.82 -3.04
N ALA A 62 7.34 5.96 -2.28
CA ALA A 62 7.01 4.55 -2.14
C ALA A 62 5.58 4.38 -1.61
N ARG A 63 5.20 5.15 -0.58
CA ARG A 63 3.85 5.15 -0.02
C ARG A 63 2.81 5.53 -1.07
N LEU A 64 3.03 6.61 -1.82
CA LEU A 64 2.12 7.02 -2.90
C LEU A 64 1.99 5.95 -4.00
N MET A 65 3.10 5.31 -4.39
CA MET A 65 3.08 4.21 -5.36
C MET A 65 2.26 3.02 -4.86
N VAL A 66 2.41 2.64 -3.59
CA VAL A 66 1.65 1.55 -2.96
C VAL A 66 0.16 1.88 -2.86
N ILE A 67 -0.19 3.12 -2.47
CA ILE A 67 -1.59 3.59 -2.46
C ILE A 67 -2.20 3.47 -3.85
N ASN A 68 -1.53 3.97 -4.88
CA ASN A 68 -2.01 3.90 -6.27
C ASN A 68 -2.19 2.45 -6.74
N ARG A 69 -1.28 1.55 -6.33
CA ARG A 69 -1.37 0.12 -6.67
C ARG A 69 -2.58 -0.54 -6.00
N TYR A 70 -2.83 -0.27 -4.72
CA TYR A 70 -4.00 -0.79 -4.01
C TYR A 70 -5.31 -0.22 -4.58
N ASP A 71 -5.38 1.07 -4.90
CA ASP A 71 -6.56 1.66 -5.57
C ASP A 71 -6.83 1.00 -6.93
N PHE A 72 -5.79 0.76 -7.74
CA PHE A 72 -5.93 0.00 -8.99
C PHE A 72 -6.48 -1.42 -8.77
N LEU A 73 -5.94 -2.16 -7.77
CA LEU A 73 -6.41 -3.51 -7.46
C LEU A 73 -7.85 -3.52 -6.96
N TYR A 74 -8.24 -2.53 -6.15
CA TYR A 74 -9.62 -2.35 -5.71
C TYR A 74 -10.55 -2.16 -6.90
N ARG A 75 -10.20 -1.27 -7.84
CA ARG A 75 -10.99 -1.02 -9.05
C ARG A 75 -11.13 -2.26 -9.92
N GLN A 76 -10.05 -3.04 -10.09
CA GLN A 76 -10.09 -4.31 -10.81
C GLN A 76 -11.02 -5.32 -10.11
N ALA A 77 -10.90 -5.48 -8.79
CA ALA A 77 -11.78 -6.36 -8.02
C ALA A 77 -13.25 -5.92 -8.09
N SER A 78 -13.51 -4.61 -8.03
CA SER A 78 -14.84 -4.02 -8.16
C SER A 78 -15.46 -4.28 -9.54
N LEU A 79 -14.68 -4.11 -10.61
CA LEU A 79 -15.12 -4.45 -11.96
C LEU A 79 -15.46 -5.94 -12.08
N HIS A 80 -14.57 -6.81 -11.61
CA HIS A 80 -14.81 -8.25 -11.64
C HIS A 80 -16.03 -8.64 -10.79
N PHE A 81 -16.24 -8.01 -9.63
CA PHE A 81 -17.43 -8.22 -8.80
C PHE A 81 -18.72 -7.89 -9.56
N GLN A 82 -18.74 -6.80 -10.34
CA GLN A 82 -19.90 -6.38 -11.12
C GLN A 82 -20.23 -7.37 -12.26
N THR A 83 -19.22 -7.98 -12.86
CA THR A 83 -19.38 -8.88 -14.01
C THR A 83 -19.40 -10.37 -13.65
N ALA A 84 -19.10 -10.72 -12.40
CA ALA A 84 -18.98 -12.09 -11.95
C ALA A 84 -20.34 -12.76 -11.69
N GLY A 85 -20.38 -14.08 -11.84
CA GLY A 85 -21.52 -14.89 -11.39
C GLY A 85 -21.64 -14.89 -9.85
N ASP A 86 -22.83 -15.17 -9.34
CA ASP A 86 -23.13 -15.05 -7.89
C ASP A 86 -22.20 -15.87 -7.00
N ALA A 87 -21.76 -17.04 -7.47
CA ALA A 87 -20.81 -17.88 -6.73
C ALA A 87 -19.41 -17.26 -6.58
N GLN A 88 -19.01 -16.35 -7.47
CA GLN A 88 -17.68 -15.72 -7.49
C GLN A 88 -17.66 -14.35 -6.79
N LYS A 89 -18.82 -13.69 -6.67
CA LYS A 89 -18.94 -12.37 -6.02
C LYS A 89 -18.34 -12.30 -4.60
N PRO A 90 -18.52 -13.30 -3.71
CA PRO A 90 -17.92 -13.26 -2.38
C PRO A 90 -16.39 -13.14 -2.40
N VAL A 91 -15.73 -13.74 -3.39
CA VAL A 91 -14.27 -13.69 -3.53
C VAL A 91 -13.79 -12.27 -3.84
N TYR A 92 -14.42 -11.62 -4.81
CA TYR A 92 -14.06 -10.25 -5.18
C TYR A 92 -14.40 -9.24 -4.07
N LEU A 93 -15.53 -9.45 -3.38
CA LEU A 93 -15.88 -8.64 -2.21
C LEU A 93 -14.84 -8.79 -1.09
N SER A 94 -14.43 -10.03 -0.78
CA SER A 94 -13.36 -10.28 0.18
C SER A 94 -12.05 -9.59 -0.23
N LYS A 95 -11.72 -9.60 -1.54
CA LYS A 95 -10.53 -8.92 -2.05
C LYS A 95 -10.60 -7.40 -1.89
N MET A 96 -11.77 -6.81 -2.12
CA MET A 96 -12.00 -5.38 -1.91
C MET A 96 -11.85 -4.97 -0.44
N VAL A 97 -12.37 -5.79 0.48
CA VAL A 97 -12.20 -5.58 1.94
C VAL A 97 -10.72 -5.68 2.32
N GLU A 98 -10.02 -6.73 1.87
CA GLU A 98 -8.58 -6.90 2.13
C GLU A 98 -7.77 -5.68 1.67
N VAL A 99 -8.04 -5.18 0.45
CA VAL A 99 -7.36 -3.99 -0.08
C VAL A 99 -7.65 -2.75 0.76
N THR A 100 -8.90 -2.60 1.23
CA THR A 100 -9.31 -1.48 2.08
C THR A 100 -8.56 -1.51 3.41
N ASP A 101 -8.49 -2.67 4.06
CA ASP A 101 -7.78 -2.84 5.34
C ASP A 101 -6.28 -2.52 5.19
N ARG A 102 -5.66 -2.96 4.09
CA ARG A 102 -4.26 -2.63 3.79
C ARG A 102 -4.04 -1.12 3.59
N LEU A 103 -4.96 -0.43 2.92
CA LEU A 103 -4.91 1.02 2.76
C LEU A 103 -5.08 1.75 4.09
N VAL A 104 -6.02 1.32 4.94
CA VAL A 104 -6.24 1.88 6.27
C VAL A 104 -4.96 1.80 7.12
N SER A 105 -4.33 0.62 7.15
CA SER A 105 -3.08 0.38 7.85
C SER A 105 -1.94 1.25 7.30
N LEU A 106 -1.77 1.32 5.97
CA LEU A 106 -0.70 2.07 5.32
C LEU A 106 -0.87 3.59 5.42
N LEU A 107 -2.11 4.06 5.57
CA LEU A 107 -2.43 5.46 5.79
C LEU A 107 -2.37 5.84 7.28
N GLY A 108 -2.27 4.87 8.19
CA GLY A 108 -2.31 5.09 9.64
C GLY A 108 -3.65 5.64 10.12
N LEU A 109 -4.74 5.41 9.37
CA LEU A 109 -6.05 6.01 9.67
C LEU A 109 -6.61 5.54 11.03
N GLU A 110 -6.28 4.32 11.46
CA GLU A 110 -6.63 3.82 12.79
C GLU A 110 -6.00 4.68 13.89
N THR A 111 -4.69 4.91 13.80
CA THR A 111 -3.96 5.75 14.76
C THR A 111 -4.39 7.22 14.73
N LEU A 112 -4.81 7.73 13.57
CA LEU A 112 -5.34 9.08 13.42
C LEU A 112 -6.71 9.23 14.08
N LYS A 113 -7.59 8.22 13.91
CA LYS A 113 -8.89 8.18 14.55
C LYS A 113 -8.77 8.11 16.08
N GLU A 114 -7.89 7.25 16.59
CA GLU A 114 -7.61 7.16 18.03
C GLU A 114 -7.12 8.49 18.62
N LYS A 115 -6.23 9.20 17.91
CA LYS A 115 -5.77 10.53 18.32
C LYS A 115 -6.91 11.55 18.35
N GLN A 116 -7.73 11.61 17.30
CA GLN A 116 -8.89 12.52 17.24
C GLN A 116 -9.91 12.24 18.34
N ASP A 117 -10.20 10.97 18.61
CA ASP A 117 -11.13 10.58 19.67
C ASP A 117 -10.56 10.88 21.06
N GLY A 118 -9.24 10.77 21.25
CA GLY A 118 -8.55 11.20 22.47
C GLY A 118 -8.58 12.72 22.68
N GLU A 119 -8.41 13.50 21.62
CA GLU A 119 -8.52 14.97 21.66
C GLU A 119 -9.95 15.43 22.01
N LYS A 120 -10.97 14.81 21.40
CA LYS A 120 -12.38 15.10 21.74
C LYS A 120 -12.68 14.85 23.23
N ARG A 121 -12.22 13.71 23.78
CA ARG A 121 -12.42 13.39 25.20
C ARG A 121 -11.73 14.40 26.13
N LYS A 122 -10.54 14.90 25.76
CA LYS A 122 -9.86 15.94 26.55
C LYS A 122 -10.68 17.22 26.61
N VAL A 123 -11.20 17.67 25.47
CA VAL A 123 -12.05 18.86 25.39
C VAL A 123 -13.34 18.68 26.19
N GLU A 124 -13.96 17.49 26.15
CA GLU A 124 -15.14 17.17 26.97
C GLU A 124 -14.82 17.27 28.47
N ILE A 125 -13.70 16.68 28.92
CA ILE A 125 -13.27 16.72 30.33
C ILE A 125 -12.97 18.16 30.77
N GLU A 126 -12.26 18.95 29.95
CA GLU A 126 -11.96 20.36 30.26
C GLU A 126 -13.24 21.19 30.41
N ASN A 127 -14.23 20.97 29.53
CA ASN A 127 -15.52 21.65 29.60
C ASN A 127 -16.31 21.26 30.86
N ASP A 128 -16.28 19.99 31.25
CA ASP A 128 -16.99 19.52 32.44
C ASP A 128 -16.30 20.00 33.73
N LEU A 129 -14.96 20.07 33.73
CA LEU A 129 -14.19 20.65 34.83
C LEU A 129 -14.51 22.14 34.99
N ALA A 130 -14.52 22.90 33.90
CA ALA A 130 -14.85 24.33 33.92
C ALA A 130 -16.28 24.59 34.40
N LYS A 131 -17.25 23.75 34.02
CA LYS A 131 -18.63 23.82 34.53
C LYS A 131 -18.71 23.51 36.02
N SER A 132 -17.95 22.51 36.48
CA SER A 132 -17.90 22.14 37.90
C SER A 132 -17.28 23.25 38.74
N GLU A 133 -16.18 23.84 38.29
CA GLU A 133 -15.52 24.99 38.94
C GLU A 133 -16.46 26.20 39.03
N ALA A 134 -17.15 26.55 37.94
CA ALA A 134 -18.12 27.64 37.92
C ALA A 134 -19.31 27.39 38.87
N MET A 135 -19.77 26.14 39.00
CA MET A 135 -20.84 25.76 39.92
C MET A 135 -20.39 25.87 41.38
N ILE A 136 -19.17 25.41 41.70
CA ILE A 136 -18.58 25.52 43.04
C ILE A 136 -18.41 26.99 43.42
N GLU A 137 -17.91 27.82 42.50
CA GLU A 137 -17.75 29.26 42.73
C GLU A 137 -19.10 29.95 42.99
N ALA A 138 -20.14 29.59 42.24
CA ALA A 138 -21.49 30.12 42.44
C ALA A 138 -22.09 29.73 43.80
N ILE A 139 -21.86 28.50 44.27
CA ILE A 139 -22.30 28.05 45.60
C ILE A 139 -21.52 28.76 46.71
N SER A 140 -20.22 29.01 46.52
CA SER A 140 -19.37 29.68 47.52
C SER A 140 -19.67 31.16 47.74
N LYS A 141 -20.43 31.79 46.82
CA LYS A 141 -20.82 33.21 46.88
C LYS A 141 -22.24 33.43 47.45
N LEU A 142 -22.94 32.36 47.82
CA LEU A 142 -24.24 32.37 48.53
C LEU A 142 -24.04 32.23 50.03
#